data_AF-A0A953LMW2-F1
#
_entry.id   AF-A0A953LMW2-F1
#
_cell.length_a   1.000
_cell.length_b   1.000
_cell.length_c   1.000
_cell.angle_alpha   90.00
_cell.angle_beta   90.00
_cell.angle_gamma   90.00
#
_symmetry.space_group_name_H-M   'P 1'
#
loop_
_entity.id
_entity.type
_entity.pdbx_description
1 polymer ?
#
loop_
_entity_poly.entity_id
_entity_poly.type
_entity_poly.pdbx_seq_one_letter_code
_entity_poly.pdbx_strand_id
1 'polypeptide(L)' 'RQTRTDTICGYCGVGCTLTLHVQDERIVKATSPFDNDVTRGNLCVKGRFGFEFVQIGRGR' A
#
# COMPACT_ATOMS: atom_id res chain seq x y z
N ARG A 1 -8.89 -6.27 14.32
CA ARG A 1 -7.44 -6.55 14.33
C ARG A 1 -6.92 -6.35 12.91
N GLN A 2 -5.79 -5.68 12.71
CA GLN A 2 -5.23 -5.46 11.37
C GLN A 2 -4.19 -6.54 11.03
N THR A 3 -4.21 -7.00 9.78
CA THR A 3 -3.14 -7.81 9.18
C THR A 3 -2.27 -6.90 8.34
N ARG A 4 -0.95 -7.12 8.35
CA ARG A 4 0.01 -6.35 7.54
C ARG A 4 0.70 -7.29 6.56
N THR A 5 0.76 -6.87 5.30
CA THR A 5 1.42 -7.63 4.23
C THR A 5 2.29 -6.70 3.42
N ASP A 6 3.55 -7.07 3.25
CA ASP A 6 4.47 -6.33 2.39
C ASP A 6 4.36 -6.79 0.94
N THR A 7 4.41 -5.84 0.02
CA THR A 7 4.36 -6.05 -1.42
C THR A 7 5.09 -4.93 -2.15
N ILE A 8 5.14 -5.00 -3.48
CA ILE A 8 5.75 -3.99 -4.34
C ILE A 8 4.68 -3.14 -5.02
N CYS A 9 4.90 -1.83 -5.03
CA CYS A 9 4.04 -0.87 -5.72
C CYS A 9 4.12 -1.07 -7.24
N GLY A 10 3.01 -1.44 -7.86
CA GLY A 10 2.90 -1.60 -9.32
C GLY A 10 2.61 -0.33 -10.12
N TYR A 11 2.60 0.86 -9.49
CA TYR A 11 2.20 2.10 -10.16
C TYR A 11 3.29 2.74 -11.03
N CYS A 12 4.56 2.50 -10.73
CA CYS A 12 5.69 3.03 -11.51
C CYS A 12 6.89 2.09 -11.41
N GLY A 13 7.88 2.29 -12.30
CA GLY A 13 9.07 1.43 -12.38
C GLY A 13 10.05 1.54 -11.20
N VAL A 14 9.81 2.42 -10.22
CA VAL A 14 10.65 2.53 -9.00
C VAL A 14 10.47 1.30 -8.10
N GLY A 15 9.29 0.68 -8.09
CA GLY A 15 9.04 -0.53 -7.31
C GLY A 15 9.12 -0.32 -5.79
N CYS A 16 8.55 0.77 -5.26
CA CYS A 16 8.51 1.05 -3.82
C CYS A 16 7.90 -0.11 -3.01
N THR A 17 8.51 -0.50 -1.88
CA THR A 17 7.90 -1.44 -0.94
C THR A 17 6.69 -0.81 -0.26
N LEU A 18 5.55 -1.51 -0.28
CA LEU A 18 4.31 -1.14 0.39
C LEU A 18 4.02 -2.14 1.50
N THR A 19 3.74 -1.65 2.70
CA THR A 19 3.06 -2.39 3.76
C THR A 19 1.57 -2.08 3.69
N LEU A 20 0.78 -3.04 3.24
CA LEU A 20 -0.67 -2.95 3.20
C LEU A 20 -1.25 -3.30 4.56
N HIS A 21 -2.08 -2.43 5.12
CA HIS A 21 -2.82 -2.69 6.36
C HIS A 21 -4.23 -3.11 5.97
N VAL A 22 -4.58 -4.35 6.28
CA VAL A 22 -5.86 -4.98 5.93
C VAL A 22 -6.69 -5.17 7.20
N GLN A 23 -7.95 -4.74 7.14
CA GLN A 23 -8.94 -4.91 8.18
C GLN A 23 -10.28 -5.27 7.53
N ASP A 24 -10.95 -6.29 8.07
CA ASP A 24 -12.27 -6.71 7.59
C ASP A 24 -12.31 -6.92 6.06
N GLU A 25 -11.29 -7.62 5.55
CA GLU A 25 -11.03 -7.90 4.13
C GLU A 25 -10.89 -6.67 3.21
N ARG A 26 -10.66 -5.49 3.80
CA ARG A 26 -10.43 -4.22 3.10
C ARG A 26 -9.06 -3.65 3.41
N ILE A 27 -8.45 -3.01 2.41
CA ILE A 27 -7.18 -2.30 2.59
C ILE A 27 -7.56 -0.92 3.12
N VAL A 28 -7.11 -0.60 4.33
CA VAL A 28 -7.45 0.67 5.00
C VAL A 28 -6.31 1.69 4.92
N LYS A 29 -5.10 1.22 4.63
CA LYS A 29 -3.90 2.05 4.59
C LYS A 29 -2.76 1.37 3.82
N ALA A 30 -1.95 2.15 3.12
CA ALA A 30 -0.63 1.76 2.67
C ALA A 30 0.45 2.62 3.35
N THR A 31 1.50 1.98 3.84
CA THR A 31 2.72 2.63 4.34
C THR A 31 3.95 2.04 3.69
N SER A 32 5.13 2.57 3.99
CA SER A 32 6.40 1.92 3.64
C SER A 32 7.26 1.78 4.89
N PRO A 33 8.11 0.74 5.00
CA PRO A 33 9.05 0.62 6.11
C PRO A 33 10.04 1.79 6.13
N PHE A 34 10.33 2.30 7.33
CA PHE A 34 11.25 3.43 7.50
C PHE A 34 12.70 3.09 7.14
N ASP A 35 13.07 1.82 7.30
CA ASP A 35 14.36 1.22 6.98
C ASP A 35 14.48 0.72 5.53
N ASN A 36 13.50 0.99 4.68
CA ASN A 36 13.57 0.62 3.27
C ASN A 36 14.56 1.51 2.50
N ASP A 37 15.51 0.89 1.80
CA ASP A 37 16.58 1.59 1.07
C ASP A 37 16.07 2.58 0.02
N VAL A 38 15.00 2.21 -0.68
CA VAL A 38 14.45 2.99 -1.81
C VAL A 38 13.61 4.16 -1.30
N THR A 39 12.72 3.89 -0.37
CA THR A 39 11.64 4.83 0.02
C THR A 39 11.89 5.54 1.35
N ARG A 40 12.63 4.93 2.28
CA ARG A 40 12.86 5.41 3.65
C ARG A 40 11.56 5.84 4.33
N GLY A 41 10.50 5.03 4.21
CA GLY A 41 9.18 5.30 4.77
C GLY A 41 8.27 6.20 3.92
N ASN A 42 8.76 6.78 2.82
CA ASN A 42 8.01 7.71 1.99
C ASN A 42 7.29 7.02 0.84
N LEU A 43 6.08 7.50 0.53
CA LEU A 43 5.31 7.05 -0.62
C LEU A 43 4.78 8.25 -1.37
N CYS A 44 4.82 8.19 -2.70
CA CYS A 44 4.09 9.13 -3.55
C CYS A 44 2.58 8.94 -3.40
N VAL A 45 1.79 9.87 -3.96
CA VAL A 45 0.32 9.81 -3.89
C VAL A 45 -0.24 8.48 -4.41
N LYS A 46 0.34 7.91 -5.47
CA LYS A 46 -0.11 6.65 -6.06
C LYS A 46 0.17 5.44 -5.15
N GLY A 47 1.37 5.38 -4.55
CA GLY A 47 1.70 4.31 -3.60
C GLY A 47 0.91 4.40 -2.30
N ARG A 48 0.58 5.62 -1.85
CA ARG A 48 -0.13 5.85 -0.58
C ARG A 48 -1.64 5.64 -0.67
N PHE A 49 -2.28 5.99 -1.78
CA PHE A 49 -3.74 6.00 -1.91
C PHE A 49 -4.28 5.17 -3.08
N GLY A 50 -3.43 4.70 -3.99
CA GLY A 50 -3.89 3.97 -5.17
C GLY A 50 -4.52 2.61 -4.87
N PHE A 51 -4.34 2.06 -3.67
CA PHE A 51 -4.97 0.79 -3.27
C PHE A 51 -6.50 0.82 -3.33
N GLU A 52 -7.13 1.99 -3.32
CA GLU A 52 -8.58 2.12 -3.47
C GLU A 52 -9.10 1.58 -4.81
N PHE A 53 -8.28 1.63 -5.87
CA PHE A 53 -8.65 1.19 -7.21
C PHE A 53 -9.06 -0.29 -7.25
N VAL A 54 -8.36 -1.16 -6.51
CA VAL A 54 -8.66 -2.60 -6.49
C VAL A 54 -9.87 -2.96 -5.60
N GLN A 55 -10.50 -1.96 -4.98
CA GLN A 55 -11.62 -2.13 -4.07
C GLN A 55 -12.96 -1.62 -4.65
N ILE A 56 -12.94 -1.01 -5.84
CA ILE A 56 -14.10 -0.32 -6.47
C ILE A 56 -15.34 -1.21 -6.62
N GLY A 57 -15.19 -2.54 -6.72
CA GLY A 57 -16.30 -3.49 -6.83
C GLY A 57 -16.82 -4.10 -5.51
N ARG A 58 -16.21 -3.78 -4.36
CA ARG A 58 -16.51 -4.46 -3.07
C ARG A 58 -17.50 -3.69 -2.16
N GLY A 59 -18.49 -3.03 -2.76
CA GLY A 59 -19.62 -2.44 -2.03
C GLY A 59 -19.83 -0.95 -2.26
N ARG A 60 -19.97 -0.53 -3.51
CA ARG A 60 -20.98 0.48 -3.86
C ARG A 60 -22.25 -0.25 -4.26
#